data_AF-S7N1J5-F1
#
_entry.id   AF-S7N1J5-F1
#
_cell.length_a   1.000
_cell.length_b   1.000
_cell.length_c   1.000
_cell.angle_alpha   90.00
_cell.angle_beta   90.00
_cell.angle_gamma   90.00
#
_symmetry.space_group_name_H-M   'P 1'
#
loop_
_entity.id
_entity.type
_entity.pdbx_description
1 polymer ?
#
loop_
_entity_poly.entity_id
_entity_poly.type
_entity_poly.pdbx_seq_one_letter_code
_entity_poly.pdbx_strand_id
1 'polypeptide(L)' 'MQELKDLGVTVFIVSTGRGNRLELSAAASAPAEKHLHFVDVDDLPIIARELRGSILAASCVLPTGD' A
#
# COMPACT_ATOMS: atom_id res chain seq x y z
N MET A 1 -10.52 3.77 9.93
CA MET A 1 -9.35 3.12 9.27
C MET A 1 -9.07 1.73 9.81
N GLN A 2 -9.13 1.49 11.14
CA GLN A 2 -8.95 0.15 11.70
C GLN A 2 -10.02 -0.83 11.20
N GLU A 3 -11.29 -0.43 11.15
CA GLU A 3 -12.41 -1.27 10.67
C GLU A 3 -12.25 -1.73 9.22
N LEU A 4 -11.68 -0.90 8.34
CA LEU A 4 -11.40 -1.29 6.95
C LEU A 4 -10.34 -2.41 6.91
N LYS A 5 -9.29 -2.28 7.72
CA LYS A 5 -8.24 -3.30 7.83
C LYS A 5 -8.79 -4.62 8.37
N ASP A 6 -9.75 -4.55 9.30
CA ASP A 6 -10.44 -5.72 9.87
C ASP A 6 -11.34 -6.44 8.84
N LEU A 7 -11.89 -5.69 7.88
CA LEU A 7 -12.67 -6.21 6.76
C LEU A 7 -11.79 -6.78 5.61
N GLY A 8 -10.47 -6.90 5.82
CA GLY A 8 -9.53 -7.40 4.80
C GLY A 8 -9.14 -6.35 3.75
N VAL A 9 -9.42 -5.07 3.98
CA VAL A 9 -9.03 -3.99 3.06
C VAL A 9 -7.55 -3.65 3.25
N THR A 10 -6.79 -3.73 2.17
CA THR A 10 -5.40 -3.27 2.14
C THR A 10 -5.35 -1.80 1.76
N VAL A 11 -4.80 -0.97 2.64
CA VAL A 11 -4.65 0.48 2.44
C VAL A 11 -3.22 0.79 2.02
N PHE A 12 -3.06 1.25 0.77
CA PHE A 12 -1.82 1.78 0.22
C PHE A 12 -1.85 3.31 0.27
N ILE A 13 -0.74 3.93 0.66
CA ILE A 13 -0.59 5.38 0.77
C ILE A 13 0.61 5.81 -0.06
N VAL A 14 0.38 6.75 -0.97
CA VAL A 14 1.41 7.36 -1.81
C VAL A 14 1.48 8.84 -1.44
N SER A 15 2.63 9.27 -0.94
CA SER A 15 2.86 10.67 -0.58
C SER A 15 3.77 11.32 -1.61
N THR A 16 3.22 12.31 -2.31
CA THR A 16 3.99 13.17 -3.22
C THR A 16 4.49 14.41 -2.48
N GLY A 17 5.65 14.31 -1.84
CA GLY A 17 6.30 15.41 -1.12
C GLY A 17 6.54 15.15 0.38
N ARG A 18 6.64 16.23 1.19
CA ARG A 18 6.91 16.15 2.64
C ARG A 18 5.66 15.80 3.45
N GLY A 19 5.15 14.59 3.30
CA GLY A 19 4.13 14.03 4.18
C GLY A 19 4.69 13.63 5.55
N ASN A 20 3.86 13.65 6.60
CA ASN A 20 4.28 13.18 7.92
C ASN A 20 4.35 11.65 7.94
N ARG A 21 5.57 11.09 7.89
CA ARG A 21 5.82 9.65 7.85
C ARG A 21 5.13 8.89 8.98
N LEU A 22 5.05 9.48 10.17
CA LEU A 22 4.51 8.82 11.35
C LEU A 22 2.99 8.63 11.23
N GLU A 23 2.27 9.68 10.82
CA GLU A 23 0.82 9.62 10.61
C GLU A 23 0.45 8.73 9.41
N LEU A 24 1.19 8.84 8.31
CA LEU A 24 0.92 8.04 7.11
C LEU A 24 1.19 6.54 7.39
N SER A 25 2.23 6.22 8.17
CA SER A 25 2.52 4.83 8.54
C SER A 25 1.42 4.20 9.41
N ALA A 26 0.78 4.97 10.28
CA ALA A 26 -0.32 4.49 11.12
C ALA A 26 -1.61 4.25 10.30
N ALA A 27 -1.82 5.02 9.24
CA ALA A 27 -2.96 4.88 8.36
C ALA A 27 -2.81 3.70 7.38
N ALA A 28 -1.60 3.44 6.89
CA ALA A 28 -1.29 2.34 5.99
C ALA A 28 -1.60 0.96 6.60
N SER A 29 -1.79 -0.04 5.75
CA SER A 29 -1.87 -1.43 6.20
C SER A 29 -0.51 -1.96 6.64
N ALA A 30 -0.47 -2.91 7.56
CA ALA A 30 0.77 -3.56 7.96
C ALA A 30 1.24 -4.57 6.87
N PRO A 31 2.55 -4.69 6.61
CA PRO A 31 3.64 -3.85 7.13
C PRO A 31 3.71 -2.49 6.40
N ALA A 32 3.76 -1.40 7.16
CA ALA A 32 3.64 -0.04 6.61
C ALA A 32 4.73 0.30 5.58
N GLU A 33 5.93 -0.26 5.73
CA GLU A 33 7.05 -0.12 4.78
C GLU A 33 6.75 -0.59 3.35
N LYS A 34 5.81 -1.53 3.17
CA LYS A 34 5.39 -2.04 1.86
C LYS A 34 4.18 -1.31 1.28
N HIS A 35 3.50 -0.53 2.11
CA HIS A 35 2.24 0.12 1.76
C HIS A 35 2.35 1.65 1.79
N LEU A 36 3.47 2.20 2.26
CA LEU A 36 3.74 3.63 2.30
C LEU A 36 4.90 3.95 1.36
N HIS A 37 4.61 4.66 0.28
CA HIS A 37 5.60 5.09 -0.70
C HIS A 37 5.69 6.62 -0.72
N PHE A 38 6.90 7.12 -0.51
CA PHE A 38 7.24 8.52 -0.73
C PHE A 38 7.88 8.63 -2.11
N VAL A 39 7.24 9.37 -2.99
CA VAL A 39 7.71 9.56 -4.37
C VAL A 39 7.58 11.02 -4.73
N ASP A 40 8.42 11.53 -5.61
CA ASP A 40 8.16 12.81 -6.24
C ASP A 40 7.11 12.64 -7.35
N VAL A 41 6.51 13.75 -7.82
CA VAL A 41 5.45 13.70 -8.84
C VAL A 41 5.92 13.04 -10.13
N ASP A 42 7.20 13.20 -10.46
CA ASP A 42 7.84 12.63 -11.64
C ASP A 42 8.03 11.11 -11.53
N ASP A 43 8.10 10.57 -10.31
CA ASP A 43 8.29 9.14 -10.02
C ASP A 43 6.96 8.38 -9.81
N LEU A 44 5.84 9.09 -9.75
CA LEU A 44 4.50 8.51 -9.66
C LEU A 44 4.20 7.42 -10.72
N PRO A 45 4.56 7.58 -12.02
CA PRO A 45 4.37 6.51 -13.00
C PRO A 45 5.21 5.26 -12.73
N ILE A 46 6.36 5.39 -12.07
CA ILE A 46 7.24 4.27 -11.72
C ILE A 46 6.60 3.43 -10.61
N ILE A 47 6.14 4.07 -9.53
CA ILE A 47 5.50 3.38 -8.41
C ILE A 47 4.14 2.80 -8.78
N ALA A 48 3.40 3.42 -9.71
CA ALA A 48 2.11 2.89 -10.18
C ALA A 48 2.24 1.46 -10.74
N ARG A 49 3.37 1.13 -11.39
CA ARG A 49 3.64 -0.20 -11.93
C ARG A 49 3.90 -1.22 -10.82
N GLU A 50 4.61 -0.82 -9.77
CA GLU A 50 4.90 -1.63 -8.59
C GLU A 50 3.64 -1.87 -7.75
N LEU A 51 2.88 -0.81 -7.47
CA LEU A 51 1.58 -0.87 -6.79
C LEU A 51 0.62 -1.83 -7.49
N ARG A 52 0.55 -1.78 -8.83
CA ARG A 52 -0.26 -2.72 -9.62
C ARG A 52 0.17 -4.16 -9.38
N GLY A 53 1.48 -4.43 -9.32
CA GLY A 53 2.02 -5.75 -8.98
C GLY A 53 1.60 -6.20 -7.59
N SER A 54 1.70 -5.32 -6.59
CA SER A 54 1.30 -5.59 -5.21
C SER A 54 -0.21 -5.84 -5.06
N ILE A 55 -1.06 -5.08 -5.76
CA ILE A 55 -2.52 -5.27 -5.79
C ILE A 55 -2.87 -6.61 -6.47
N LEU A 56 -2.22 -6.93 -7.59
CA LEU A 56 -2.41 -8.21 -8.28
C LEU A 56 -1.97 -9.39 -7.43
N ALA A 57 -0.85 -9.26 -6.71
CA ALA A 57 -0.37 -10.27 -5.77
C ALA A 57 -1.33 -10.46 -4.60
N ALA A 58 -1.87 -9.37 -4.04
CA ALA A 58 -2.86 -9.43 -2.96
C ALA A 58 -4.19 -10.04 -3.42
N SER A 59 -4.58 -9.81 -4.68
CA SER A 59 -5.78 -10.40 -5.27
C SER A 59 -5.62 -11.88 -5.63
N CYS A 60 -4.38 -12.39 -5.77
CA CYS A 60 -4.11 -13.77 -6.10
C CYS A 60 -4.05 -14.62 -4.82
N VAL A 61 -5.19 -14.76 -4.14
CA VAL A 61 -5.42 -15.93 -3.29
C VAL A 61 -5.70 -17.09 -4.24
N LEU A 62 -4.66 -17.78 -4.66
CA LEU A 62 -4.81 -19.17 -5.08
C LEU A 62 -5.23 -19.96 -3.83
N PRO A 63 -6.24 -20.83 -3.90
CA PRO A 63 -6.43 -21.84 -2.88
C PRO A 63 -5.19 -22.74 -2.95
N THR A 64 -4.22 -22.53 -2.07
CA THR A 64 -3.23 -23.55 -1.77
C THR A 64 -4.01 -24.66 -1.06
N GLY A 65 -4.52 -25.59 -1.87
CA GLY A 65 -5.10 -26.84 -1.39
C GLY A 65 -4.05 -27.63 -0.63
N ASP A 66 -4.50 -28.12 0.52
CA ASP A 66 -4.16 -29.40 1.18
C ASP A 66 -3.11 -30.27 0.46
#